data_AF-A0A8C0QDL4-F1
#
_entry.id   AF-A0A8C0QDL4-F1
#
_cell.length_a   1.000
_cell.length_b   1.000
_cell.length_c   1.000
_cell.angle_alpha   90.00
_cell.angle_beta   90.00
_cell.angle_gamma   90.00
#
_symmetry.space_group_name_H-M   'P 1'
#
loop_
_entity.id
_entity.type
_entity.pdbx_description
1 polymer ?
#
loop_
_entity_poly.entity_id
_entity_poly.type
_entity_poly.pdbx_seq_one_letter_code
_entity_poly.pdbx_strand_id
1 'polypeptide(L)'
;SVAMAPGPGGRLRPALRLRLLLAAVLQAVSTFGAEFSSEACRELGFSSNLLCSSCDLLGQFNLLQLDPDCRRCCQEEAQFETKKLYAGAILEVCGKLGRFPQVQAFVRSDKPKLFRGLQIKYVRGSDPVLKLLDDNGNIAEELSILKWNTDSVEEFLSEKLERI
;
A
#
# COMPACT_ATOMS: atom_id res chain seq x y z
N SER A 1 -8.99 34.41 -68.66
CA SER A 1 -8.04 33.41 -69.18
C SER A 1 -6.68 34.08 -69.21
N VAL A 2 -5.63 33.65 -68.49
CA VAL A 2 -4.94 32.35 -68.56
C VAL A 2 -4.12 32.10 -67.26
N ALA A 3 -4.22 30.85 -66.79
CA ALA A 3 -3.28 29.95 -66.09
C ALA A 3 -2.50 30.35 -64.81
N MET A 4 -2.82 29.60 -63.75
CA MET A 4 -2.02 29.30 -62.55
C MET A 4 -0.92 28.26 -62.89
N ALA A 5 0.33 28.51 -62.52
CA ALA A 5 1.43 27.54 -62.64
C ALA A 5 1.41 26.50 -61.50
N PRO A 6 1.67 25.20 -61.76
CA PRO A 6 1.84 24.22 -60.69
C PRO A 6 3.28 24.19 -60.18
N GLY A 7 3.46 24.22 -58.86
CA GLY A 7 4.74 24.06 -58.17
C GLY A 7 5.30 22.62 -58.28
N PRO A 8 6.60 22.42 -58.01
CA PRO A 8 7.29 21.17 -58.30
C PRO A 8 6.94 20.10 -57.25
N GLY A 9 6.17 19.10 -57.66
CA GLY A 9 5.96 17.87 -56.89
C GLY A 9 7.22 17.01 -56.86
N GLY A 10 8.04 17.18 -55.82
CA GLY A 10 9.21 16.34 -55.56
C GLY A 10 8.80 14.91 -55.19
N ARG A 11 8.92 13.95 -56.12
CA ARG A 11 8.80 12.52 -55.82
C ARG A 11 9.99 12.10 -54.98
N LEU A 12 9.81 11.99 -53.66
CA LEU A 12 10.80 11.36 -52.78
C LEU A 12 11.14 9.96 -53.31
N ARG A 13 12.45 9.67 -53.48
CA ARG A 13 12.95 8.39 -53.98
C ARG A 13 12.32 7.21 -53.21
N PRO A 14 11.89 6.12 -53.86
CA PRO A 14 11.26 4.97 -53.21
C PRO A 14 12.10 4.40 -52.04
N ALA A 15 13.44 4.43 -52.18
CA ALA A 15 14.36 4.01 -51.14
C ALA A 15 14.32 4.90 -49.88
N LEU A 16 14.06 6.21 -50.03
CA LEU A 16 13.96 7.13 -48.90
C LEU A 16 12.63 6.94 -48.16
N ARG A 17 11.55 6.69 -48.89
CA ARG A 17 10.24 6.29 -48.32
C ARG A 17 10.35 4.98 -47.54
N LEU A 18 11.02 3.97 -48.11
CA LEU A 18 11.23 2.68 -47.45
C LEU A 18 12.09 2.80 -46.19
N ARG A 19 13.16 3.61 -46.22
CA ARG A 19 13.99 3.88 -45.03
C ARG A 19 13.23 4.63 -43.93
N LEU A 20 12.41 5.61 -44.30
CA LEU A 20 11.56 6.33 -43.35
C LEU A 20 10.51 5.41 -42.73
N LEU A 21 9.90 4.50 -43.52
CA LEU A 21 8.97 3.50 -43.02
C LEU A 21 9.65 2.50 -42.08
N LEU A 22 10.84 1.99 -42.44
CA LEU A 22 11.62 1.09 -41.59
C LEU A 22 12.03 1.75 -40.28
N ALA A 23 12.46 3.02 -40.32
CA ALA A 23 12.80 3.78 -39.11
C ALA A 23 11.58 4.02 -38.21
N ALA A 24 10.41 4.32 -38.79
CA ALA A 24 9.16 4.49 -38.05
C ALA A 24 8.69 3.19 -37.39
N VAL A 25 8.83 2.04 -38.08
CA VAL A 25 8.53 0.72 -37.51
C VAL A 25 9.49 0.40 -36.36
N LEU A 26 10.78 0.70 -36.50
CA LEU A 26 11.77 0.42 -35.46
C LEU A 26 11.52 1.24 -34.18
N GLN A 27 11.09 2.50 -34.30
CA GLN A 27 10.72 3.32 -33.14
C GLN A 27 9.43 2.86 -32.47
N ALA A 28 8.46 2.33 -33.22
CA ALA A 28 7.21 1.80 -32.65
C ALA A 28 7.43 0.52 -31.81
N VAL A 29 8.48 -0.27 -32.10
CA VAL A 29 8.83 -1.45 -31.30
C VAL A 29 9.46 -1.07 -29.95
N SER A 30 10.16 0.07 -29.87
CA SER A 30 10.86 0.50 -28.66
C SER A 30 9.95 1.05 -27.55
N THR A 31 8.66 1.29 -27.82
CA THR A 31 7.71 1.86 -26.84
C THR A 31 6.86 0.80 -26.13
N PHE A 32 7.07 -0.48 -26.40
CA PHE A 32 6.50 -1.54 -25.57
C PHE A 32 7.34 -1.66 -24.30
N GLY A 33 6.79 -1.20 -23.18
CA GLY A 33 7.27 -1.63 -21.87
C GLY A 33 7.20 -3.15 -21.85
N ALA A 34 8.35 -3.81 -21.85
CA ALA A 34 8.42 -5.25 -21.71
C ALA A 34 7.98 -5.58 -20.28
N GLU A 35 6.70 -5.93 -20.11
CA GLU A 35 6.29 -6.70 -18.95
C GLU A 35 7.06 -8.01 -19.00
N PHE A 36 8.02 -8.20 -18.09
CA PHE A 36 8.69 -9.48 -17.96
C PHE A 36 7.61 -10.53 -17.68
N SER A 37 7.64 -11.67 -18.39
CA SER A 37 6.80 -12.79 -17.97
C SER A 37 7.22 -13.20 -16.56
N SER A 38 6.27 -13.70 -15.77
CA SER A 38 6.55 -14.16 -14.40
C SER A 38 7.66 -15.22 -14.34
N GLU A 39 7.96 -15.90 -15.45
CA GLU A 39 9.03 -16.88 -15.58
C GLU A 39 10.41 -16.23 -15.63
N ALA A 40 10.55 -15.13 -16.38
CA ALA A 40 11.82 -14.43 -16.50
C ALA A 40 12.21 -13.72 -15.19
N CYS A 41 11.23 -13.25 -14.41
CA CYS A 41 11.47 -12.78 -13.04
C CYS A 41 11.97 -13.89 -12.11
N ARG A 42 11.49 -15.13 -12.29
CA ARG A 42 11.96 -16.29 -11.51
C ARG A 42 13.39 -16.68 -11.88
N GLU A 43 13.79 -16.53 -13.14
CA GLU A 43 15.18 -16.75 -13.57
C GLU A 43 16.15 -15.74 -12.95
N LEU A 44 15.69 -14.51 -12.70
CA LEU A 44 16.43 -13.48 -11.96
C LEU A 44 16.40 -13.69 -10.44
N GLY A 45 15.68 -14.71 -9.95
CA GLY A 45 15.57 -15.04 -8.53
C GLY A 45 14.46 -14.31 -7.78
N PHE A 46 13.59 -13.57 -8.47
CA PHE A 46 12.44 -12.89 -7.87
C PHE A 46 11.22 -13.82 -7.76
N SER A 47 10.46 -13.65 -6.67
CA SER A 47 9.18 -14.34 -6.48
C SER A 47 8.10 -13.74 -7.38
N SER A 48 7.16 -14.56 -7.86
CA SER A 48 6.03 -14.08 -8.66
C SER A 48 5.05 -13.20 -7.89
N ASN A 49 5.13 -13.19 -6.55
CA ASN A 49 4.30 -12.34 -5.66
C ASN A 49 5.17 -11.25 -4.98
N LEU A 50 6.26 -10.84 -5.62
CA LEU A 50 7.11 -9.77 -5.09
C LEU A 50 6.33 -8.46 -5.02
N LEU A 51 6.37 -7.78 -3.88
CA LEU A 51 5.69 -6.50 -3.67
C LEU A 51 6.71 -5.36 -3.81
N CYS A 52 6.33 -4.24 -4.44
CA CYS A 52 7.28 -3.18 -4.80
C CYS A 52 7.96 -2.49 -3.60
N SER A 53 7.33 -2.48 -2.42
CA SER A 53 7.94 -2.05 -1.15
C SER A 53 9.18 -2.86 -0.77
N SER A 54 9.30 -4.11 -1.24
CA SER A 54 10.49 -4.93 -1.03
C SER A 54 11.71 -4.38 -1.76
N CYS A 55 11.51 -3.69 -2.90
CA CYS A 55 12.59 -3.07 -3.66
C CYS A 55 13.19 -1.87 -2.91
N ASP A 56 12.39 -1.14 -2.14
CA ASP A 56 12.86 0.02 -1.36
C ASP A 56 13.79 -0.38 -0.20
N LEU A 57 13.71 -1.64 0.26
CA LEU A 57 14.57 -2.18 1.32
C LEU A 57 15.96 -2.58 0.81
N LEU A 58 16.16 -2.74 -0.50
CA LEU A 58 17.42 -3.22 -1.09
C LEU A 58 18.61 -2.32 -0.72
N GLY A 59 18.37 -1.02 -0.52
CA GLY A 59 19.38 -0.07 -0.07
C GLY A 59 20.00 -0.41 1.29
N GLN A 60 19.22 -1.00 2.19
CA GLN A 60 19.69 -1.36 3.55
C GLN A 60 20.68 -2.53 3.53
N PHE A 61 20.65 -3.35 2.47
CA PHE A 61 21.48 -4.55 2.33
C PHE A 61 22.59 -4.38 1.28
N ASN A 62 22.82 -3.15 0.78
CA ASN A 62 23.72 -2.87 -0.34
C ASN A 62 23.37 -3.63 -1.64
N LEU A 63 22.08 -3.89 -1.88
CA LEU A 63 21.57 -4.62 -3.05
C LEU A 63 20.94 -3.70 -4.10
N LEU A 64 21.25 -2.40 -4.10
CA LEU A 64 20.70 -1.40 -5.03
C LEU A 64 20.90 -1.76 -6.52
N GLN A 65 21.90 -2.59 -6.83
CA GLN A 65 22.13 -3.08 -8.19
C GLN A 65 20.95 -3.92 -8.73
N LEU A 66 20.12 -4.48 -7.85
CA LEU A 66 18.95 -5.28 -8.19
C LEU A 66 17.67 -4.44 -8.29
N ASP A 67 17.67 -3.17 -7.87
CA ASP A 67 16.51 -2.28 -7.92
C ASP A 67 15.84 -2.19 -9.31
N PRO A 68 16.56 -2.03 -10.43
CA PRO A 68 15.92 -1.93 -11.74
C PRO A 68 15.18 -3.21 -12.15
N ASP A 69 15.71 -4.38 -11.80
CA ASP A 69 15.07 -5.66 -12.13
C ASP A 69 13.96 -5.99 -11.12
N CYS A 70 14.16 -5.64 -9.84
CA CYS A 70 13.14 -5.75 -8.80
C CYS A 70 11.88 -4.96 -9.16
N ARG A 71 12.03 -3.70 -9.61
CA ARG A 71 10.90 -2.84 -9.99
C ARG A 71 10.18 -3.29 -11.25
N ARG A 72 10.84 -4.07 -12.11
CA ARG A 72 10.20 -4.69 -13.28
C ARG A 72 9.44 -5.97 -12.94
N CYS A 73 9.77 -6.59 -11.81
CA CYS A 73 9.23 -7.88 -11.38
C CYS A 73 8.24 -7.80 -10.21
N CYS A 74 8.13 -6.64 -9.57
CA CYS A 74 7.23 -6.42 -8.45
C CYS A 74 5.82 -6.06 -8.91
N GLN A 75 4.86 -6.36 -8.04
CA GLN A 75 3.48 -5.92 -8.16
C GLN A 75 3.30 -4.72 -7.23
N GLU A 76 2.62 -3.68 -7.72
CA GLU A 76 2.17 -2.62 -6.82
C GLU A 76 1.24 -3.23 -5.78
N GLU A 77 1.53 -2.98 -4.53
CA GLU A 77 0.60 -3.25 -3.46
C GLU A 77 -0.66 -2.45 -3.76
N ALA A 78 -1.83 -3.11 -3.74
CA ALA A 78 -3.08 -2.39 -3.57
C ALA A 78 -2.86 -1.51 -2.35
N GLN A 79 -2.88 -0.18 -2.58
CA GLN A 79 -2.47 0.83 -1.62
C GLN A 79 -2.91 0.35 -0.25
N PHE A 80 -1.95 0.13 0.67
CA PHE A 80 -2.26 0.03 2.09
C PHE A 80 -3.38 1.01 2.32
N GLU A 81 -4.60 0.53 2.63
CA GLU A 81 -5.76 1.39 2.88
C GLU A 81 -5.20 2.56 3.67
N THR A 82 -5.11 3.76 3.08
CA THR A 82 -4.37 4.88 3.66
C THR A 82 -4.78 4.93 5.11
N LYS A 83 -3.89 4.52 6.03
CA LYS A 83 -4.27 3.97 7.34
C LYS A 83 -5.40 4.82 7.88
N LYS A 84 -6.64 4.31 7.77
CA LYS A 84 -7.80 5.14 8.10
C LYS A 84 -7.72 5.35 9.59
N LEU A 85 -7.26 6.53 9.98
CA LEU A 85 -7.19 6.92 11.37
C LEU A 85 -8.62 7.22 11.81
N TYR A 86 -8.98 6.63 12.94
CA TYR A 86 -10.24 6.92 13.61
C TYR A 86 -10.04 8.14 14.51
N ALA A 87 -11.09 8.95 14.67
CA ALA A 87 -11.04 10.13 15.52
C ALA A 87 -10.87 9.76 17.02
N GLY A 88 -11.22 8.53 17.38
CA GLY A 88 -11.01 7.97 18.71
C GLY A 88 -11.46 6.53 18.81
N ALA A 89 -11.38 5.97 20.02
CA ALA A 89 -11.89 4.63 20.31
C ALA A 89 -12.36 4.50 21.77
N ILE A 90 -13.31 3.60 22.00
CA ILE A 90 -13.76 3.20 23.34
C ILE A 90 -13.45 1.73 23.53
N LEU A 91 -12.58 1.42 24.50
CA LEU A 91 -12.35 0.07 24.96
C LEU A 91 -13.31 -0.23 26.13
N GLU A 92 -14.37 -0.98 25.84
CA GLU A 92 -15.33 -1.45 26.83
C GLU A 92 -14.82 -2.74 27.50
N VAL A 93 -14.72 -2.72 28.83
CA VAL A 93 -14.21 -3.84 29.63
C VAL A 93 -15.04 -4.07 30.89
N CYS A 94 -15.07 -5.30 31.39
CA CYS A 94 -15.69 -5.58 32.69
C CYS A 94 -14.77 -5.13 33.84
N GLY A 95 -15.35 -4.64 34.95
CA GLY A 95 -14.57 -4.33 36.16
C GLY A 95 -13.79 -5.53 36.73
N LYS A 96 -14.26 -6.76 36.47
CA LYS A 96 -13.54 -8.00 36.81
C LYS A 96 -12.72 -8.51 35.63
N LEU A 97 -11.66 -7.77 35.28
CA LEU A 97 -10.73 -8.11 34.19
C LEU A 97 -9.85 -9.33 34.45
N GLY A 98 -9.91 -9.97 35.63
CA GLY A 98 -9.04 -11.09 35.99
C GLY A 98 -9.13 -12.30 35.04
N ARG A 99 -10.24 -12.45 34.30
CA ARG A 99 -10.38 -13.47 33.25
C ARG A 99 -9.64 -13.14 31.94
N PHE A 100 -9.17 -11.90 31.79
CA PHE A 100 -8.43 -11.39 30.64
C PHE A 100 -7.12 -10.73 31.09
N PRO A 101 -6.14 -11.50 31.60
CA PRO A 101 -4.92 -10.94 32.19
C PRO A 101 -4.14 -10.03 31.21
N GLN A 102 -4.18 -10.34 29.91
CA GLN A 102 -3.48 -9.59 28.88
C GLN A 102 -4.13 -8.23 28.61
N VAL A 103 -5.46 -8.21 28.42
CA VAL A 103 -6.22 -6.94 28.30
C VAL A 103 -6.13 -6.13 29.59
N GLN A 104 -6.15 -6.79 30.75
CA GLN A 104 -5.95 -6.13 32.04
C GLN A 104 -4.59 -5.43 32.13
N ALA A 105 -3.53 -6.08 31.65
CA ALA A 105 -2.19 -5.50 31.62
C ALA A 105 -2.16 -4.23 30.77
N PHE A 106 -2.78 -4.25 29.58
CA PHE A 106 -2.91 -3.04 28.75
C PHE A 106 -3.65 -1.93 29.51
N VAL A 107 -4.88 -2.20 29.98
CA VAL A 107 -5.76 -1.20 30.62
C VAL A 107 -5.15 -0.58 31.88
N ARG A 108 -4.38 -1.34 32.67
CA ARG A 108 -3.77 -0.87 33.93
C ARG A 108 -2.39 -0.25 33.76
N SER A 109 -1.78 -0.35 32.57
CA SER A 109 -0.47 0.25 32.27
C SER A 109 -0.60 1.73 31.89
N ASP A 110 0.53 2.36 31.54
CA ASP A 110 0.54 3.71 30.95
C ASP A 110 0.27 3.71 29.43
N LYS A 111 0.27 2.54 28.77
CA LYS A 111 0.08 2.42 27.31
C LYS A 111 -1.19 3.12 26.80
N PRO A 112 -2.37 3.05 27.45
CA PRO A 112 -3.57 3.72 26.96
C PRO A 112 -3.42 5.24 26.81
N LYS A 113 -2.54 5.87 27.60
CA LYS A 113 -2.31 7.32 27.56
C LYS A 113 -1.54 7.76 26.30
N LEU A 114 -0.92 6.82 25.59
CA LEU A 114 -0.19 7.09 24.35
C LEU A 114 -1.13 7.30 23.16
N PHE A 115 -2.43 7.00 23.28
CA PHE A 115 -3.37 7.05 22.17
C PHE A 115 -4.37 8.19 22.35
N ARG A 116 -4.36 9.14 21.42
CA ARG A 116 -5.30 10.26 21.41
C ARG A 116 -6.72 9.73 21.16
N GLY A 117 -7.68 10.20 21.96
CA GLY A 117 -9.09 9.82 21.80
C GLY A 117 -9.43 8.40 22.28
N LEU A 118 -8.49 7.65 22.85
CA LEU A 118 -8.79 6.36 23.47
C LEU A 118 -9.43 6.55 24.85
N GLN A 119 -10.58 5.90 25.06
CA GLN A 119 -11.32 5.93 26.32
C GLN A 119 -11.51 4.50 26.86
N ILE A 120 -11.29 4.31 28.16
CA ILE A 120 -11.58 3.03 28.82
C ILE A 120 -12.94 3.15 29.51
N LYS A 121 -13.90 2.30 29.14
CA LYS A 121 -15.24 2.30 29.72
C LYS A 121 -15.52 0.98 30.42
N TYR A 122 -15.89 1.05 31.69
CA TYR A 122 -16.18 -0.14 32.49
C TYR A 122 -17.67 -0.50 32.39
N VAL A 123 -17.98 -1.63 31.76
CA VAL A 123 -19.35 -2.13 31.59
C VAL A 123 -19.47 -3.49 32.28
N ARG A 124 -20.45 -3.64 33.17
CA ARG A 124 -20.59 -4.89 33.95
C ARG A 124 -20.98 -6.05 33.05
N GLY A 125 -20.26 -7.16 33.19
CA GLY A 125 -20.57 -8.42 32.51
C GLY A 125 -20.17 -8.48 31.04
N SER A 126 -19.69 -7.38 30.44
CA SER A 126 -19.27 -7.36 29.04
C SER A 126 -17.94 -8.07 28.84
N ASP A 127 -17.81 -8.74 27.70
CA ASP A 127 -16.50 -9.10 27.17
C ASP A 127 -15.76 -7.84 26.68
N PRO A 128 -14.42 -7.90 26.52
CA PRO A 128 -13.63 -6.80 26.02
C PRO A 128 -13.97 -6.52 24.56
N VAL A 129 -14.41 -5.30 24.29
CA VAL A 129 -14.82 -4.87 22.96
C VAL A 129 -14.18 -3.51 22.67
N LEU A 130 -13.58 -3.38 21.50
CA LEU A 130 -13.03 -2.13 21.00
C LEU A 130 -14.02 -1.51 20.00
N LYS A 131 -14.45 -0.28 20.27
CA LYS A 131 -15.36 0.49 19.43
C LYS A 131 -14.62 1.66 18.83
N LEU A 132 -14.44 1.69 17.53
CA LEU A 132 -13.74 2.76 16.82
C LEU A 132 -14.73 3.86 16.43
N LEU A 133 -14.33 5.12 16.61
CA LEU A 133 -15.20 6.28 16.42
C LEU A 133 -14.85 7.03 15.12
N ASP A 134 -15.87 7.44 14.39
CA ASP A 134 -15.73 8.39 13.27
C ASP A 134 -15.52 9.83 13.77
N ASP A 135 -15.32 10.77 12.85
CA ASP A 135 -15.12 12.20 13.13
C ASP A 135 -16.31 12.86 13.85
N ASN A 136 -17.50 12.25 13.80
CA ASN A 136 -18.70 12.72 14.49
C ASN A 136 -18.85 12.10 15.90
N GLY A 137 -17.94 11.21 16.29
CA GLY A 137 -18.02 10.46 17.54
C GLY A 137 -18.99 9.28 17.53
N ASN A 138 -19.48 8.87 16.36
CA ASN A 138 -20.32 7.68 16.21
C ASN A 138 -19.46 6.42 16.10
N ILE A 139 -20.01 5.27 16.49
CA ILE A 139 -19.33 3.98 16.34
C ILE A 139 -19.27 3.62 14.86
N ALA A 140 -18.08 3.69 14.29
CA ALA A 140 -17.81 3.29 12.92
C ALA A 140 -17.58 1.78 12.80
N GLU A 141 -16.90 1.19 13.78
CA GLU A 141 -16.55 -0.23 13.79
C GLU A 141 -16.52 -0.78 15.22
N GLU A 142 -16.85 -2.06 15.39
CA GLU A 142 -16.85 -2.75 16.67
C GLU A 142 -16.14 -4.11 16.54
N LEU A 143 -15.15 -4.35 17.40
CA LEU A 143 -14.28 -5.53 17.36
C LEU A 143 -14.24 -6.22 18.72
N SER A 144 -14.46 -7.54 18.74
CA SER A 144 -14.18 -8.33 19.94
C SER A 144 -12.69 -8.59 20.07
N ILE A 145 -12.10 -8.19 21.19
CA ILE A 145 -10.67 -8.40 21.47
C ILE A 145 -10.44 -9.51 22.52
N LEU A 146 -11.43 -10.37 22.73
CA LEU A 146 -11.43 -11.42 23.75
C LEU A 146 -10.16 -12.31 23.71
N LYS A 147 -9.65 -12.56 22.51
CA LYS A 147 -8.48 -13.43 22.27
C LYS A 147 -7.16 -12.67 22.10
N TRP A 148 -7.18 -11.34 22.21
CA TRP A 148 -5.99 -10.54 21.93
C TRP A 148 -5.03 -10.52 23.11
N ASN A 149 -3.75 -10.44 22.81
CA ASN A 149 -2.70 -10.18 23.80
C ASN A 149 -2.43 -8.67 23.92
N THR A 150 -1.62 -8.28 24.91
CA THR A 150 -1.27 -6.86 25.16
C THR A 150 -0.65 -6.19 23.93
N ASP A 151 0.19 -6.91 23.20
CA ASP A 151 0.97 -6.38 22.09
C ASP A 151 0.09 -6.16 20.86
N SER A 152 -0.81 -7.11 20.56
CA SER A 152 -1.81 -6.98 19.49
C SER A 152 -2.76 -5.81 19.73
N VAL A 153 -3.16 -5.55 20.98
CA VAL A 153 -3.98 -4.37 21.32
C VAL A 153 -3.21 -3.08 21.03
N GLU A 154 -1.95 -2.99 21.47
CA GLU A 154 -1.13 -1.81 21.26
C GLU A 154 -0.80 -1.57 19.77
N GLU A 155 -0.42 -2.62 19.06
CA GLU A 155 -0.11 -2.57 17.63
C GLU A 155 -1.32 -2.09 16.84
N PHE A 156 -2.48 -2.72 17.02
CA PHE A 156 -3.70 -2.33 16.32
C PHE A 156 -4.09 -0.87 16.60
N LEU A 157 -4.02 -0.43 17.86
CA LEU A 157 -4.31 0.96 18.20
C LEU A 157 -3.29 1.94 17.60
N SER A 158 -2.01 1.55 17.50
CA SER A 158 -0.96 2.36 16.86
C SER A 158 -1.15 2.48 15.36
N GLU A 159 -1.85 1.53 14.73
CA GLU A 159 -2.21 1.62 13.31
C GLU A 159 -3.48 2.44 13.06
N LYS A 160 -4.41 2.45 14.02
CA LYS A 160 -5.76 2.99 13.84
C LYS A 160 -5.99 4.34 14.53
N LEU A 161 -5.15 4.75 15.48
CA LEU A 161 -5.28 6.01 16.22
C LEU A 161 -4.00 6.85 16.15
N GLU A 162 -4.15 8.15 16.36
CA GLU A 162 -3.02 9.06 16.51
C GLU A 162 -2.31 8.81 17.86
N ARG A 163 -0.98 8.65 17.81
CA ARG A 163 -0.13 8.47 18.98
C ARG A 163 0.36 9.82 19.50
N ILE A 164 0.37 10.00 20.82
CA ILE A 164 0.88 11.17 21.54
C ILE A 164 2.36 10.99 21.86
#